data_AF-A0A918FAT4-F1
#
_entry.id   AF-A0A918FAT4-F1
#
_cell.length_a   1.000
_cell.length_b   1.000
_cell.length_c   1.000
_cell.angle_alpha   90.00
_cell.angle_beta   90.00
_cell.angle_gamma   90.00
#
_symmetry.space_group_name_H-M   'P 1'
#
loop_
_entity.id
_entity.type
_entity.pdbx_description
1 polymer ?
#
loop_
_entity_poly.entity_id
_entity_poly.type
_entity_poly.pdbx_seq_one_letter_code
_entity_poly.pdbx_strand_id
1 'polypeptide(L)'
;MRGWLLSVLALASLLAACMPSVHTSPATVLEEATFTQSSGPKFDTLTFDPGKLPAFSAVAYLSGDVLRLNDKRCTVVQTHVECQLGDVPAGKSKVLYASGVKAARVEYGLGDGKTHVVALK
;
A
#
# COMPACT_ATOMS: atom_id res chain seq x y z
N MET A 1 46.00 -49.28 -32.38
CA MET A 1 46.17 -47.83 -32.47
C MET A 1 44.94 -47.16 -31.86
N ARG A 2 45.13 -46.26 -30.89
CA ARG A 2 44.11 -45.47 -30.16
C ARG A 2 43.77 -44.21 -30.98
N GLY A 3 42.52 -43.75 -30.91
CA GLY A 3 42.04 -42.43 -31.40
C GLY A 3 40.50 -42.40 -31.35
N TRP A 4 39.84 -41.73 -30.38
CA TRP A 4 39.36 -40.32 -30.42
C TRP A 4 38.26 -40.14 -31.50
N LEU A 5 37.05 -39.56 -31.34
CA LEU A 5 36.36 -38.59 -30.47
C LEU A 5 34.83 -38.83 -30.69
N LEU A 6 33.96 -38.99 -29.69
CA LEU A 6 33.12 -37.95 -29.06
C LEU A 6 32.60 -36.82 -29.97
N SER A 7 31.30 -36.81 -30.28
CA SER A 7 30.40 -35.63 -30.44
C SER A 7 29.11 -36.04 -31.17
N VAL A 8 27.88 -35.55 -30.93
CA VAL A 8 27.28 -34.58 -30.01
C VAL A 8 25.75 -34.77 -30.14
N LEU A 9 25.07 -34.60 -29.00
CA LEU A 9 23.68 -34.17 -28.75
C LEU A 9 22.64 -34.14 -29.89
N ALA A 10 21.43 -34.62 -29.58
CA ALA A 10 20.24 -33.74 -29.63
C ALA A 10 19.15 -34.20 -28.65
N LEU A 11 19.18 -33.59 -27.47
CA LEU A 11 18.08 -33.21 -26.58
C LEU A 11 16.72 -33.88 -26.84
N ALA A 12 16.43 -34.90 -26.03
CA ALA A 12 15.06 -35.33 -25.79
C ALA A 12 14.33 -34.27 -24.94
N SER A 13 13.22 -33.81 -25.48
CA SER A 13 12.32 -32.78 -25.01
C SER A 13 11.72 -33.10 -23.64
N LEU A 14 12.28 -32.54 -22.56
CA LEU A 14 11.61 -32.44 -21.26
C LEU A 14 10.71 -31.20 -21.26
N LEU A 15 9.49 -31.36 -21.77
CA LEU A 15 8.39 -30.43 -21.50
C LEU A 15 7.90 -30.66 -20.07
N ALA A 16 8.63 -30.11 -19.10
CA ALA A 16 8.12 -29.92 -17.75
C ALA A 16 7.06 -28.82 -17.80
N ALA A 17 5.79 -29.22 -17.82
CA ALA A 17 4.66 -28.31 -17.64
C ALA A 17 4.71 -27.72 -16.22
N CYS A 18 5.31 -26.54 -16.08
CA CYS A 18 5.09 -25.69 -14.92
C CYS A 18 3.62 -25.24 -14.94
N MET A 19 2.75 -25.98 -14.26
CA MET A 19 1.45 -25.44 -13.87
C MET A 19 1.69 -24.41 -12.77
N PRO A 20 1.30 -23.14 -12.95
CA PRO A 20 1.30 -22.20 -11.84
C PRO A 20 0.23 -22.66 -10.86
N SER A 21 0.66 -23.18 -9.71
CA SER A 21 -0.22 -23.37 -8.56
C SER A 21 -0.79 -22.01 -8.17
N VAL A 22 -2.03 -21.76 -8.60
CA VAL A 22 -2.83 -20.64 -8.13
C VAL A 22 -3.16 -20.93 -6.67
N HIS A 23 -2.25 -20.55 -5.77
CA HIS A 23 -2.52 -20.46 -4.35
C HIS A 23 -3.61 -19.39 -4.18
N THR A 24 -4.86 -19.85 -4.20
CA THR A 24 -6.00 -19.04 -3.77
C THR A 24 -5.88 -18.99 -2.26
N SER A 25 -5.07 -18.04 -1.78
CA SER A 25 -4.97 -17.76 -0.35
C SER A 25 -6.38 -17.37 0.13
N PRO A 26 -6.92 -17.99 1.19
CA PRO A 26 -8.15 -17.49 1.77
C PRO A 26 -7.91 -16.04 2.16
N ALA A 27 -8.71 -15.13 1.59
CA ALA A 27 -8.78 -13.76 2.03
C ALA A 27 -9.33 -13.80 3.46
N THR A 28 -8.42 -13.89 4.44
CA THR A 28 -8.74 -13.56 5.82
C THR A 28 -9.33 -12.16 5.75
N VAL A 29 -10.64 -12.05 5.99
CA VAL A 29 -11.32 -10.77 6.12
C VAL A 29 -10.81 -10.15 7.41
N LEU A 30 -9.60 -9.60 7.35
CA LEU A 30 -9.16 -8.59 8.29
C LEU A 30 -10.22 -7.51 8.24
N GLU A 31 -10.66 -7.02 9.40
CA GLU A 31 -11.43 -5.78 9.42
C GLU A 31 -10.54 -4.70 8.80
N GLU A 32 -10.80 -4.39 7.53
CA GLU A 32 -9.87 -3.64 6.68
C GLU A 32 -9.74 -2.23 7.22
N ALA A 33 -8.52 -1.68 7.17
CA ALA A 33 -8.32 -0.29 7.50
C ALA A 33 -9.27 0.59 6.67
N THR A 34 -9.71 1.70 7.24
CA THR A 34 -10.58 2.66 6.57
C THR A 34 -9.90 4.00 6.47
N PHE A 35 -10.18 4.69 5.36
CA PHE A 35 -9.78 6.06 5.18
C PHE A 35 -10.97 6.84 4.64
N THR A 36 -11.46 7.79 5.43
CA THR A 36 -12.72 8.49 5.15
C THR A 36 -12.52 10.00 5.13
N GLN A 37 -13.32 10.69 4.31
CA GLN A 37 -13.38 12.15 4.27
C GLN A 37 -14.72 12.62 4.81
N SER A 38 -14.68 13.65 5.67
CA SER A 38 -15.87 14.39 6.10
C SER A 38 -15.66 15.86 5.81
N SER A 39 -16.57 16.45 5.02
CA SER A 39 -16.46 17.86 4.64
C SER A 39 -16.73 18.78 5.82
N GLY A 40 -15.87 19.78 6.00
CA GLY A 40 -15.99 20.76 7.06
C GLY A 40 -16.03 22.20 6.53
N PRO A 41 -16.42 23.17 7.38
CA PRO A 41 -16.65 24.56 6.95
C PRO A 41 -15.37 25.32 6.55
N LYS A 42 -14.18 24.82 6.94
CA LYS A 42 -12.88 25.44 6.61
C LYS A 42 -11.90 24.44 5.99
N PHE A 43 -11.88 23.24 6.54
CA PHE A 43 -11.09 22.10 6.07
C PHE A 43 -11.96 20.86 6.14
N ASP A 44 -11.70 19.92 5.24
CA ASP A 44 -12.20 18.57 5.35
C ASP A 44 -11.38 17.82 6.40
N THR A 45 -12.03 16.85 7.03
CA THR A 45 -11.42 15.94 7.99
C THR A 45 -11.16 14.62 7.28
N LEU A 46 -9.89 14.25 7.15
CA LEU A 46 -9.48 12.94 6.65
C LEU A 46 -9.13 12.06 7.84
N THR A 47 -9.81 10.92 7.98
CA THR A 47 -9.64 10.02 9.13
C THR A 47 -9.15 8.67 8.65
N PHE A 48 -7.94 8.30 9.08
CA PHE A 48 -7.37 6.97 8.88
C PHE A 48 -7.57 6.13 10.14
N ASP A 49 -8.20 4.97 10.00
CA ASP A 49 -8.37 3.98 11.06
C ASP A 49 -7.80 2.63 10.60
N PRO A 50 -6.78 2.08 11.27
CA PRO A 50 -6.17 0.81 10.89
C PRO A 50 -7.01 -0.41 11.32
N GLY A 51 -8.13 -0.20 12.01
CA GLY A 51 -9.02 -1.25 12.50
C GLY A 51 -8.45 -2.00 13.70
N LYS A 52 -8.57 -3.32 13.67
CA LYS A 52 -8.20 -4.21 14.79
C LYS A 52 -6.70 -4.47 14.93
N LEU A 53 -5.90 -4.12 13.94
CA LEU A 53 -4.45 -4.29 13.97
C LEU A 53 -3.76 -2.93 14.01
N PRO A 54 -2.62 -2.82 14.69
CA PRO A 54 -1.82 -1.60 14.63
C PRO A 54 -1.24 -1.43 13.23
N ALA A 55 -1.23 -0.20 12.74
CA ALA A 55 -0.52 0.19 11.53
C ALA A 55 0.84 0.80 11.88
N PHE A 56 1.88 0.42 11.15
CA PHE A 56 3.24 0.89 11.35
C PHE A 56 3.67 1.78 10.17
N SER A 57 4.43 2.84 10.47
CA SER A 57 5.01 3.73 9.45
C SER A 57 3.97 4.21 8.43
N ALA A 58 2.77 4.58 8.89
CA ALA A 58 1.69 4.99 8.00
C ALA A 58 2.00 6.35 7.33
N VAL A 59 1.79 6.44 6.02
CA VAL A 59 1.99 7.65 5.22
C VAL A 59 0.74 7.89 4.38
N ALA A 60 0.15 9.07 4.51
CA ALA A 60 -0.97 9.49 3.67
C ALA A 60 -0.47 10.28 2.46
N TYR A 61 -0.94 9.90 1.28
CA TYR A 61 -0.66 10.56 0.01
C TYR A 61 -1.92 11.29 -0.43
N LEU A 62 -1.83 12.60 -0.59
CA LEU A 62 -2.95 13.47 -0.91
C LEU A 62 -2.71 14.16 -2.26
N SER A 63 -3.73 14.22 -3.11
CA SER A 63 -3.68 14.88 -4.42
C SER A 63 -4.94 15.71 -4.68
N GLY A 64 -4.80 16.81 -5.39
CA GLY A 64 -5.87 17.76 -5.70
C GLY A 64 -5.34 19.07 -6.29
N ASP A 65 -6.23 19.89 -6.86
CA ASP A 65 -5.83 21.07 -7.65
C ASP A 65 -5.40 22.25 -6.77
N VAL A 66 -6.02 22.42 -5.60
CA VAL A 66 -5.79 23.55 -4.68
C VAL A 66 -5.68 23.01 -3.26
N LEU A 67 -4.77 22.05 -3.08
CA LEU A 67 -4.53 21.42 -1.78
C LEU A 67 -4.04 22.44 -0.76
N ARG A 68 -4.78 22.57 0.34
CA ARG A 68 -4.34 23.34 1.51
C ARG A 68 -4.27 22.42 2.70
N LEU A 69 -3.11 22.44 3.36
CA LEU A 69 -2.81 21.59 4.50
C LEU A 69 -2.35 22.47 5.65
N ASN A 70 -2.78 22.11 6.85
CA ASN A 70 -2.35 22.77 8.08
C ASN A 70 -1.70 21.77 9.04
N ASP A 71 -0.72 21.00 8.54
CA ASP A 71 -0.02 20.00 9.34
C ASP A 71 1.47 19.97 8.98
N LYS A 72 2.33 20.05 10.00
CA LYS A 72 3.80 20.06 9.84
C LYS A 72 4.37 18.70 9.46
N ARG A 73 3.59 17.63 9.58
CA ARG A 73 3.96 16.27 9.18
C ARG A 73 3.83 16.04 7.68
N CYS A 74 3.29 17.02 6.95
CA CYS A 74 3.03 16.95 5.52
C CYS A 74 4.09 17.70 4.72
N THR A 75 4.60 17.06 3.67
CA THR A 75 5.58 17.63 2.74
C THR A 75 5.04 17.50 1.32
N VAL A 76 5.20 18.55 0.52
CA VAL A 76 4.86 18.52 -0.91
C VAL A 76 5.95 17.76 -1.65
N VAL A 77 5.57 16.71 -2.39
CA VAL A 77 6.48 15.88 -3.19
C VAL A 77 5.94 15.80 -4.62
N GLN A 78 6.60 16.53 -5.53
CA GLN A 78 6.21 16.60 -6.94
C GLN A 78 4.73 16.98 -7.13
N THR A 79 3.88 16.00 -7.46
CA THR A 79 2.46 16.16 -7.81
C THR A 79 1.50 15.83 -6.67
N HIS A 80 2.00 15.40 -5.51
CA HIS A 80 1.19 15.04 -4.35
C HIS A 80 1.80 15.56 -3.06
N VAL A 81 1.08 15.37 -1.96
CA VAL A 81 1.55 15.69 -0.61
C VAL A 81 1.64 14.39 0.18
N GLU A 82 2.78 14.19 0.84
CA GLU A 82 3.02 13.06 1.73
C GLU A 82 2.94 13.52 3.18
N CYS A 83 2.02 12.93 3.94
CA CYS A 83 1.80 13.21 5.35
C CYS A 83 2.20 12.00 6.20
N GLN A 84 3.24 12.17 7.02
CA GLN A 84 3.73 11.14 7.92
C GLN A 84 2.76 10.97 9.10
N LEU A 85 1.96 9.90 9.09
CA LEU A 85 1.03 9.58 10.18
C LEU A 85 1.74 8.82 11.32
N GLY A 86 2.84 8.14 11.00
CA GLY A 86 3.63 7.34 11.92
C GLY A 86 2.88 6.07 12.34
N ASP A 87 3.19 5.56 13.53
CA ASP A 87 2.52 4.38 14.06
C ASP A 87 1.13 4.74 14.61
N VAL A 88 0.15 3.89 14.30
CA VAL A 88 -1.24 4.04 14.70
C VAL A 88 -1.67 2.77 15.44
N PRO A 89 -1.93 2.84 16.75
CA PRO A 89 -2.39 1.68 17.52
C PRO A 89 -3.73 1.15 17.00
N ALA A 90 -3.98 -0.14 17.25
CA ALA A 90 -5.28 -0.75 16.97
C ALA A 90 -6.43 -0.01 17.68
N GLY A 91 -7.55 0.18 16.98
CA GLY A 91 -8.74 0.88 17.49
C GLY A 91 -8.53 2.38 17.75
N LYS A 92 -7.45 2.97 17.23
CA LYS A 92 -7.20 4.42 17.25
C LYS A 92 -7.13 4.93 15.83
N SER A 93 -7.62 6.15 15.63
CA SER A 93 -7.59 6.80 14.33
C SER A 93 -6.62 7.98 14.32
N LYS A 94 -6.05 8.29 13.15
CA LYS A 94 -5.31 9.52 12.90
C LYS A 94 -6.15 10.44 12.04
N VAL A 95 -6.11 11.72 12.38
CA VAL A 95 -6.85 12.76 11.67
C VAL A 95 -5.87 13.71 10.98
N LEU A 96 -6.20 14.07 9.74
CA LEU A 96 -5.58 15.15 8.99
C LEU A 96 -6.65 16.17 8.61
N TYR A 97 -6.26 17.44 8.59
CA TYR A 97 -7.12 18.52 8.12
C TYR A 97 -6.56 19.07 6.81
N ALA A 98 -7.33 18.91 5.75
CA ALA A 98 -6.94 19.31 4.40
C ALA A 98 -8.16 19.85 3.65
N SER A 99 -7.95 20.70 2.66
CA SER A 99 -9.01 21.09 1.72
C SER A 99 -8.54 20.99 0.28
N GLY A 100 -9.49 20.81 -0.64
CA GLY A 100 -9.18 20.61 -2.07
C GLY A 100 -8.65 19.20 -2.40
N VAL A 101 -8.87 18.23 -1.53
CA VAL A 101 -8.48 16.83 -1.72
C VAL A 101 -9.42 16.20 -2.75
N LYS A 102 -8.86 15.64 -3.84
CA LYS A 102 -9.60 14.91 -4.88
C LYS A 102 -9.39 13.42 -4.81
N ALA A 103 -8.17 13.00 -4.50
CA ALA A 103 -7.83 11.61 -4.29
C ALA A 103 -6.80 11.52 -3.19
N ALA A 104 -6.95 10.52 -2.35
CA ALA A 104 -6.01 10.25 -1.28
C ALA A 104 -5.91 8.75 -1.00
N ARG A 105 -4.76 8.33 -0.48
CA ARG A 105 -4.53 6.96 -0.02
C ARG A 105 -3.60 6.96 1.18
N VAL A 106 -3.65 5.92 1.99
CA VAL A 106 -2.67 5.67 3.05
C VAL A 106 -1.95 4.38 2.73
N GLU A 107 -0.62 4.43 2.75
CA GLU A 107 0.23 3.25 2.75
C GLU A 107 0.71 3.00 4.19
N TYR A 108 0.65 1.75 4.64
CA TYR A 108 1.01 1.40 6.00
C TYR A 108 1.50 -0.05 6.09
N GLY A 109 2.40 -0.33 7.03
CA GLY A 109 2.80 -1.68 7.36
C GLY A 109 1.82 -2.33 8.33
N LEU A 110 1.59 -3.63 8.17
CA LEU A 110 1.07 -4.47 9.24
C LEU A 110 2.23 -5.33 9.79
N GLY A 111 2.07 -5.90 10.98
CA GLY A 111 3.07 -6.79 11.60
C GLY A 111 3.39 -8.06 10.81
N ASP A 112 2.79 -8.23 9.63
CA ASP A 112 3.04 -9.29 8.65
C ASP A 112 4.23 -8.97 7.71
N GLY A 113 4.85 -7.80 7.85
CA GLY A 113 5.99 -7.37 7.04
C GLY A 113 5.63 -6.93 5.62
N LYS A 114 4.34 -6.75 5.32
CA LYS A 114 3.86 -6.25 4.03
C LYS A 114 3.37 -4.81 4.15
N THR A 115 3.46 -4.08 3.04
CA THR A 115 2.79 -2.79 2.89
C THR A 115 1.38 -2.99 2.39
N HIS A 116 0.44 -2.36 3.07
CA HIS A 116 -0.99 -2.33 2.77
C HIS A 116 -1.37 -0.93 2.34
N VAL A 117 -2.41 -0.84 1.52
CA VAL A 117 -2.89 0.42 0.96
C VAL A 117 -4.39 0.52 1.14
N VAL A 118 -4.85 1.64 1.68
CA VAL A 118 -6.28 1.99 1.71
C VAL A 118 -6.48 3.31 0.98
N ALA A 119 -7.36 3.30 -0.02
CA ALA A 119 -7.79 4.51 -0.71
C ALA A 119 -8.91 5.21 0.05
N LEU A 120 -8.99 6.52 -0.12
CA LEU A 120 -10.08 7.33 0.42
C LEU A 120 -11.41 6.85 -0.15
N LYS A 121 -12.37 6.57 0.74
CA LYS A 121 -13.75 6.23 0.40
C LYS A 121 -14.64 7.47 0.34
#